data_AF-A8H6I1-F1
#
_entry.id   AF-A8H6I1-F1
#
_cell.length_a   1.000
_cell.length_b   1.000
_cell.length_c   1.000
_cell.angle_alpha   90.00
_cell.angle_beta   90.00
_cell.angle_gamma   90.00
#
_symmetry.space_group_name_H-M   'P 1'
#
loop_
_entity.id
_entity.type
_entity.pdbx_description
1 polymer ?
#
loop_
_entity_poly.entity_id
_entity_poly.type
_entity_poly.pdbx_seq_one_letter_code
_entity_poly.pdbx_strand_id
1 'polypeptide(L)'
;MQHNQIVAKHIAKLRSDVDAASSQDDLLDIITQVKHHPGPLDYRDKITHGIKWLLISASVLCIVFIFMRLWYEQVEPLAKLVIDYSCYWLPVALSTLLVSFCHERGWLPIPVPVSFALLVAAMALVTIYVPEWPEAYWTALRIFGYVISVGEIDNQQFALWFILIITSSITWVWLDYRANWRKHLSDKIFLCDALFNNGLTQSKPAPEDKLDALVKQFAEFRRGSGTRDIEQMFEGQYQGEQHSFNYKLYHFQYTVKRTQTSSDGNGGYKTKTVHEHRDRYGMLLDFPFANGLCLDAEDEVKLKGSVYQEKYQTESNAFNDIYRVQACDKLTAARFLTPAMIETLLDLNRNFISPMVEIAPDGRLCIASTSKLIIEKRKHSLAKPDEFYKEIAGHTELKRVQKLLAAIHELMRLSDNNFVSDANKTTDSTQLNDREINTHAGL
;
A
#
# COMPACT_ATOMS: atom_id res chain seq x y z
N MET A 1 15.78 19.97 29.27
CA MET A 1 14.48 19.69 28.60
C MET A 1 14.65 19.53 27.09
N GLN A 2 15.58 18.66 26.67
CA GLN A 2 15.77 18.17 25.30
C GLN A 2 15.01 16.84 25.08
N HIS A 3 14.04 16.50 25.95
CA HIS A 3 13.49 15.13 26.08
C HIS A 3 12.88 14.62 24.77
N ASN A 4 11.88 15.33 24.23
CA ASN A 4 11.20 14.90 22.99
C ASN A 4 12.13 14.92 21.77
N GLN A 5 13.07 15.87 21.71
CA GLN A 5 14.10 15.92 20.67
C GLN A 5 15.02 14.70 20.73
N ILE A 6 15.48 14.33 21.93
CA ILE A 6 16.33 13.15 22.17
C ILE A 6 15.55 11.87 21.79
N VAL A 7 14.31 11.74 22.27
CA VAL A 7 13.41 10.60 21.92
C VAL A 7 13.24 10.51 20.39
N ALA A 8 12.95 11.63 19.72
CA ALA A 8 12.78 11.66 18.27
C ALA A 8 14.06 11.24 17.53
N LYS A 9 15.24 11.72 17.98
CA LYS A 9 16.54 11.31 17.42
C LYS A 9 16.82 9.83 17.61
N HIS A 10 16.56 9.28 18.80
CA HIS A 10 16.77 7.86 19.07
C HIS A 10 15.81 6.99 18.24
N ILE A 11 14.53 7.34 18.15
CA ILE A 11 13.55 6.61 17.33
C ILE A 11 13.90 6.72 15.84
N ALA A 12 14.34 7.89 15.37
CA ALA A 12 14.78 8.06 13.99
C ALA A 12 16.01 7.20 13.68
N LYS A 13 16.97 7.11 14.62
CA LYS A 13 18.11 6.21 14.50
C LYS A 13 17.66 4.75 14.43
N LEU A 14 16.82 4.29 15.36
CA LEU A 14 16.30 2.91 15.35
C LEU A 14 15.57 2.57 14.03
N ARG A 15 14.81 3.51 13.47
CA ARG A 15 14.16 3.33 12.17
C ARG A 15 15.18 3.18 11.04
N SER A 16 16.20 4.05 11.03
CA SER A 16 17.30 3.97 10.07
C SER A 16 18.08 2.66 10.19
N ASP A 17 18.29 2.17 11.41
CA ASP A 17 18.99 0.92 11.66
C ASP A 17 18.17 -0.27 11.13
N VAL A 18 16.84 -0.27 11.32
CA VAL A 18 15.94 -1.27 10.71
C VAL A 18 15.91 -1.17 9.19
N ASP A 19 15.92 0.04 8.63
CA ASP A 19 15.99 0.26 7.18
C ASP A 19 17.32 -0.23 6.56
N ALA A 20 18.40 -0.20 7.34
CA ALA A 20 19.72 -0.64 6.92
C ALA A 20 20.00 -2.12 7.24
N ALA A 21 19.11 -2.78 7.99
CA ALA A 21 19.27 -4.18 8.37
C ALA A 21 19.32 -5.06 7.13
N SER A 22 20.24 -6.02 7.12
CA SER A 22 20.45 -6.97 6.02
C SER A 22 20.24 -8.42 6.44
N SER A 23 20.09 -8.65 7.75
CA SER A 23 19.98 -9.98 8.34
C SER A 23 19.04 -9.98 9.56
N GLN A 24 18.64 -11.17 9.99
CA GLN A 24 17.87 -11.36 11.22
C GLN A 24 18.69 -10.95 12.46
N ASP A 25 19.99 -11.21 12.49
CA ASP A 25 20.87 -10.84 13.60
C ASP A 25 20.89 -9.32 13.83
N ASP A 26 20.93 -8.53 12.74
CA ASP A 26 20.83 -7.06 12.82
C ASP A 26 19.53 -6.63 13.51
N LEU A 27 18.41 -7.30 13.22
CA LEU A 27 17.11 -7.02 13.82
C LEU A 27 17.08 -7.38 15.31
N LEU A 28 17.69 -8.50 15.69
CA LEU A 28 17.82 -8.94 17.09
C LEU A 28 18.69 -7.99 17.90
N ASP A 29 19.76 -7.47 17.33
CA ASP A 29 20.60 -6.44 17.92
C ASP A 29 19.81 -5.15 18.17
N ILE A 30 18.99 -4.72 17.21
CA ILE A 30 18.12 -3.54 17.38
C ILE A 30 17.12 -3.74 18.52
N ILE A 31 16.50 -4.91 18.64
CA ILE A 31 15.59 -5.22 19.77
C ILE A 31 16.35 -5.17 21.10
N THR A 32 17.59 -5.68 21.12
CA THR A 32 18.47 -5.65 22.29
C THR A 32 18.89 -4.22 22.66
N GLN A 33 19.15 -3.36 21.68
CA GLN A 33 19.41 -1.95 21.89
C GLN A 33 18.21 -1.24 22.49
N VAL A 34 16.98 -1.54 22.03
CA VAL A 34 15.75 -0.99 22.61
C VAL A 34 15.57 -1.43 24.06
N LYS A 35 15.87 -2.70 24.37
CA LYS A 35 15.78 -3.24 25.73
C LYS A 35 16.73 -2.55 26.71
N HIS A 36 17.98 -2.34 26.32
CA HIS A 36 19.02 -1.76 27.18
C HIS A 36 19.21 -0.25 26.97
N HIS A 37 18.27 0.41 26.30
CA HIS A 37 18.41 1.81 25.94
C HIS A 37 18.49 2.70 27.20
N PRO A 38 19.60 3.44 27.43
CA PRO A 38 19.82 4.17 28.68
C PRO A 38 19.01 5.48 28.79
N GLY A 39 18.44 5.94 27.67
CA GLY A 39 17.69 7.19 27.58
C GLY A 39 16.17 7.02 27.43
N PRO A 40 15.42 8.12 27.42
CA PRO A 40 13.98 8.06 27.24
C PRO A 40 13.60 7.61 25.82
N LEU A 41 12.54 6.80 25.74
CA LEU A 41 11.91 6.35 24.49
C LEU A 41 10.42 6.71 24.41
N ASP A 42 9.88 7.36 25.44
CA ASP A 42 8.49 7.80 25.51
C ASP A 42 8.40 9.31 25.43
N TYR A 43 7.57 9.81 24.51
CA TYR A 43 7.33 11.23 24.38
C TYR A 43 6.55 11.80 25.58
N ARG A 44 6.80 13.08 25.90
CA ARG A 44 6.13 13.82 26.97
C ARG A 44 5.34 15.00 26.38
N ASP A 45 4.13 14.73 25.92
CA ASP A 45 3.33 15.66 25.12
C ASP A 45 2.13 16.27 25.87
N LYS A 46 2.27 16.58 27.17
CA LYS A 46 1.14 17.06 28.00
C LYS A 46 0.44 18.29 27.42
N ILE A 47 1.21 19.31 27.01
CA ILE A 47 0.66 20.56 26.44
C ILE A 47 0.00 20.29 25.09
N THR A 48 0.67 19.54 24.21
CA THR A 48 0.19 19.19 22.88
C THR A 48 -1.10 18.37 22.94
N HIS A 49 -1.22 17.44 23.89
CA HIS A 49 -2.47 16.72 24.16
C HIS A 49 -3.59 17.64 24.65
N GLY A 50 -3.28 18.61 25.51
CA GLY A 50 -4.24 19.63 25.94
C GLY A 50 -4.78 20.43 24.75
N ILE A 51 -3.89 20.89 23.85
CA ILE A 51 -4.27 21.61 22.64
C ILE A 51 -5.10 20.71 21.70
N LYS A 52 -4.70 19.45 21.51
CA LYS A 52 -5.47 18.48 20.70
C LYS A 52 -6.92 18.39 21.17
N TRP A 53 -7.14 18.21 22.48
CA TRP A 53 -8.49 18.10 23.03
C TRP A 53 -9.25 19.42 22.94
N LEU A 54 -8.58 20.56 23.15
CA LEU A 54 -9.19 21.88 22.94
C LEU A 54 -9.68 22.07 21.50
N LEU A 55 -8.88 21.70 20.49
CA LEU A 55 -9.29 21.76 19.08
C LEU A 55 -10.49 20.86 18.77
N ILE A 56 -10.49 19.63 19.28
CA ILE A 56 -11.58 18.67 19.06
C ILE A 56 -12.86 19.16 19.74
N SER A 57 -12.79 19.59 21.00
CA SER A 57 -13.93 20.14 21.74
C SER A 57 -14.49 21.38 21.03
N ALA A 58 -13.64 22.30 20.58
CA ALA A 58 -14.05 23.46 19.80
C ALA A 58 -14.73 23.06 18.48
N SER A 59 -14.17 22.08 17.76
CA SER A 59 -14.76 21.56 16.52
C SER A 59 -16.15 20.97 16.74
N VAL A 60 -16.35 20.20 17.81
CA VAL A 60 -17.65 19.61 18.15
C VAL A 60 -18.65 20.69 18.56
N LEU A 61 -18.23 21.68 19.35
CA LEU A 61 -19.07 22.81 19.75
C LEU A 61 -19.50 23.65 18.54
N CYS A 62 -18.61 23.87 17.55
CA CYS A 62 -18.97 24.49 16.28
C CYS A 62 -20.06 23.70 15.53
N ILE A 63 -20.02 22.36 15.53
CA ILE A 63 -21.10 21.55 14.93
C ILE A 63 -22.43 21.82 15.63
N VAL A 64 -22.43 21.79 16.96
CA VAL A 64 -23.64 22.00 17.77
C VAL A 64 -24.22 23.40 17.54
N PHE A 65 -23.38 24.43 17.58
CA PHE A 65 -23.83 25.82 17.49
C PHE A 65 -24.21 26.25 16.08
N ILE A 66 -23.43 25.86 15.07
CA ILE A 66 -23.63 26.31 13.68
C ILE A 66 -24.69 25.46 12.97
N PHE A 67 -24.64 24.14 13.13
CA PHE A 67 -25.46 23.23 12.32
C PHE A 67 -26.73 22.77 13.03
N MET A 68 -26.64 22.47 14.33
CA MET A 68 -27.79 21.96 15.07
C MET A 68 -28.63 23.07 15.69
N ARG A 69 -28.07 24.29 15.84
CA ARG A 69 -28.70 25.47 16.48
C ARG A 69 -29.33 25.14 17.84
N LEU A 70 -28.87 24.07 18.49
CA LEU A 70 -29.41 23.60 19.75
C LEU A 70 -28.95 24.55 20.86
N TRP A 71 -29.93 25.05 21.64
CA TRP A 71 -29.70 25.78 22.89
C TRP A 71 -28.91 27.10 22.75
N TYR A 72 -28.88 27.68 21.55
CA TYR A 72 -28.06 28.86 21.23
C TYR A 72 -28.22 30.02 22.22
N GLU A 73 -29.43 30.27 22.72
CA GLU A 73 -29.70 31.34 23.70
C GLU A 73 -29.14 31.06 25.10
N GLN A 74 -29.09 29.80 25.53
CA GLN A 74 -28.58 29.42 26.86
C GLN A 74 -27.06 29.26 26.89
N VAL A 75 -26.46 29.00 25.72
CA VAL A 75 -25.01 28.78 25.54
C VAL A 75 -24.33 29.90 24.77
N GLU A 76 -25.04 31.02 24.50
CA GLU A 76 -24.52 32.20 23.81
C GLU A 76 -23.14 32.65 24.33
N PRO A 77 -22.86 32.75 25.65
CA PRO A 77 -21.52 33.13 26.12
C PRO A 77 -20.44 32.12 25.74
N LEU A 78 -20.77 30.83 25.71
CA LEU A 78 -19.84 29.78 25.30
C LEU A 78 -19.60 29.79 23.78
N ALA A 79 -20.66 30.02 23.00
CA ALA A 79 -20.56 30.17 21.55
C ALA A 79 -19.69 31.37 21.15
N LYS A 80 -19.88 32.53 21.81
CA LYS A 80 -19.02 33.72 21.63
C LYS A 80 -17.56 33.41 21.99
N LEU A 81 -17.32 32.68 23.07
CA LEU A 81 -15.95 32.32 23.47
C LEU A 81 -15.27 31.38 22.46
N VAL A 82 -15.98 30.39 21.94
CA VAL A 82 -15.42 29.41 21.00
C VAL A 82 -15.26 30.01 19.60
N ILE A 83 -16.25 30.74 19.12
CA ILE A 83 -16.32 31.26 17.75
C ILE A 83 -15.71 32.65 17.69
N ASP A 84 -16.33 33.65 18.33
CA ASP A 84 -15.95 35.07 18.19
C ASP A 84 -14.54 35.34 18.72
N TYR A 85 -14.18 34.73 19.86
CA TYR A 85 -12.84 34.85 20.44
C TYR A 85 -11.82 33.84 19.88
N SER A 86 -12.16 33.08 18.84
CA SER A 86 -11.20 32.22 18.12
C SER A 86 -10.03 33.01 17.55
N CYS A 87 -10.24 34.27 17.19
CA CYS A 87 -9.19 35.18 16.74
C CYS A 87 -8.05 35.34 17.77
N TYR A 88 -8.28 35.04 19.05
CA TYR A 88 -7.26 35.13 20.09
C TYR A 88 -6.66 33.77 20.44
N TRP A 89 -7.50 32.74 20.68
CA TRP A 89 -6.98 31.46 21.16
C TRP A 89 -6.46 30.55 20.03
N LEU A 90 -7.06 30.58 18.83
CA LEU A 90 -6.69 29.68 17.74
C LEU A 90 -5.28 29.95 17.21
N PRO A 91 -4.86 31.21 16.96
CA PRO A 91 -3.49 31.49 16.55
C PRO A 91 -2.44 30.99 17.54
N VAL A 92 -2.72 31.13 18.85
CA VAL A 92 -1.84 30.63 19.91
C VAL A 92 -1.77 29.10 19.88
N ALA A 93 -2.91 28.42 19.75
CA ALA A 93 -2.98 26.96 19.66
C ALA A 93 -2.20 26.43 18.44
N LEU A 94 -2.44 26.97 17.25
CA LEU A 94 -1.76 26.57 16.01
C LEU A 94 -0.26 26.86 16.06
N SER A 95 0.12 28.04 16.55
CA SER A 95 1.54 28.40 16.71
C SER A 95 2.25 27.49 17.70
N THR A 96 1.58 27.06 18.77
CA THR A 96 2.17 26.15 19.74
C THR A 96 2.40 24.75 19.16
N LEU A 97 1.45 24.26 18.34
CA LEU A 97 1.64 23.01 17.59
C LEU A 97 2.81 23.12 16.62
N LEU A 98 2.89 24.23 15.87
CA LEU A 98 3.99 24.49 14.94
C LEU A 98 5.33 24.56 15.66
N VAL A 99 5.41 25.25 16.81
CA VAL A 99 6.64 25.32 17.61
C VAL A 99 7.03 23.95 18.14
N SER A 100 6.07 23.14 18.63
CA SER A 100 6.37 21.76 19.07
C SER A 100 6.96 20.95 17.92
N PHE A 101 6.37 21.05 16.73
CA PHE A 101 6.86 20.37 15.53
C PHE A 101 8.26 20.84 15.10
N CYS A 102 8.50 22.15 15.05
CA CYS A 102 9.80 22.73 14.70
C CYS A 102 10.87 22.40 15.74
N HIS A 103 10.51 22.42 17.02
CA HIS A 103 11.42 22.07 18.10
C HIS A 103 11.88 20.61 17.97
N GLU A 104 11.01 19.66 17.68
CA GLU A 104 11.39 18.25 17.47
C GLU A 104 12.39 18.06 16.33
N ARG A 105 12.26 18.83 15.25
CA ARG A 105 13.21 18.83 14.13
C ARG A 105 14.52 19.54 14.43
N GLY A 106 14.64 20.15 15.60
CA GLY A 106 15.80 20.94 16.00
C GLY A 106 15.87 22.33 15.35
N TRP A 107 14.79 22.79 14.72
CA TRP A 107 14.75 24.11 14.05
C TRP A 107 14.64 25.26 15.05
N LEU A 108 14.07 25.02 16.23
CA LEU A 108 13.92 26.02 17.28
C LEU A 108 14.55 25.55 18.60
N PRO A 109 15.42 26.36 19.24
CA PRO A 109 16.06 26.00 20.50
C PRO A 109 15.17 26.26 21.74
N ILE A 110 13.99 26.85 21.57
CA ILE A 110 13.12 27.29 22.68
C ILE A 110 12.20 26.14 23.15
N PRO A 111 12.12 25.85 24.47
CA PRO A 111 11.21 24.85 25.01
C PRO A 111 9.72 25.20 24.83
N VAL A 112 8.89 24.20 24.53
CA VAL A 112 7.44 24.36 24.27
C VAL A 112 6.67 25.12 25.36
N PRO A 113 6.86 24.88 26.68
CA PRO A 113 6.12 25.64 27.71
C PRO A 113 6.46 27.13 27.71
N VAL A 114 7.73 27.47 27.45
CA VAL A 114 8.20 28.85 27.36
C VAL A 114 7.63 29.49 26.10
N SER A 115 7.66 28.78 24.97
CA SER A 115 7.04 29.24 23.73
C SER A 115 5.53 29.46 23.88
N PHE A 116 4.80 28.58 24.55
CA PHE A 116 3.37 28.76 24.80
C PHE A 116 3.09 30.06 25.59
N ALA A 117 3.82 30.28 26.69
CA ALA A 117 3.68 31.51 27.49
C ALA A 117 4.03 32.77 26.67
N LEU A 118 5.10 32.72 25.87
CA LEU A 118 5.49 33.81 24.97
C LEU A 118 4.44 34.06 23.89
N LEU A 119 3.84 33.02 23.32
CA LEU A 119 2.77 33.15 22.33
C LEU A 119 1.50 33.76 22.92
N VAL A 120 1.14 33.38 24.16
CA VAL A 120 0.02 34.00 24.88
C VAL A 120 0.33 35.49 25.14
N ALA A 121 1.54 35.82 25.61
CA ALA A 121 1.94 37.20 25.84
C ALA A 121 1.97 38.03 24.53
N ALA A 122 2.47 37.44 23.44
CA ALA A 122 2.46 38.06 22.12
C ALA A 122 1.04 38.31 21.63
N MET A 123 0.13 37.35 21.81
CA MET A 123 -1.28 37.54 21.45
C MET A 123 -1.93 38.65 22.27
N ALA A 124 -1.63 38.74 23.57
CA ALA A 124 -2.10 39.85 24.40
C ALA A 124 -1.61 41.21 23.88
N LEU A 125 -0.35 41.32 23.46
CA LEU A 125 0.17 42.53 22.84
C LEU A 125 -0.53 42.86 21.52
N VAL A 126 -0.79 41.85 20.67
CA VAL A 126 -1.56 42.05 19.42
C VAL A 126 -2.95 42.60 19.72
N THR A 127 -3.64 42.10 20.75
CA THR A 127 -4.96 42.62 21.14
C THR A 127 -4.95 44.08 21.58
N ILE A 128 -3.83 44.54 22.17
CA ILE A 128 -3.68 45.91 22.67
C ILE A 128 -3.29 46.87 21.54
N TYR A 129 -2.37 46.46 20.67
CA TYR A 129 -1.72 47.35 19.70
C TYR A 129 -2.27 47.22 18.27
N VAL A 130 -3.05 46.19 17.97
CA VAL A 130 -3.63 45.93 16.64
C VAL A 130 -5.15 45.78 16.77
N PRO A 131 -5.90 46.90 16.86
CA PRO A 131 -7.36 46.85 17.06
C PRO A 131 -8.09 46.19 15.89
N GLU A 132 -7.53 46.24 14.69
CA GLU A 132 -8.08 45.62 13.46
C GLU A 132 -7.82 44.10 13.37
N TRP A 133 -7.11 43.51 14.35
CA TRP A 133 -6.75 42.08 14.32
C TRP A 133 -7.94 41.15 14.11
N PRO A 134 -9.09 41.31 14.81
CA PRO A 134 -10.24 40.44 14.60
C PRO A 134 -10.75 40.47 13.16
N GLU A 135 -10.82 41.65 12.54
CA GLU A 135 -11.28 41.79 11.15
C GLU A 135 -10.31 41.13 10.17
N ALA A 136 -9.00 41.34 10.36
CA ALA A 136 -7.97 40.71 9.55
C ALA A 136 -8.01 39.17 9.67
N TYR A 137 -8.15 38.64 10.89
CA TYR A 137 -8.29 37.22 11.16
C TYR A 137 -9.50 36.61 10.45
N TRP A 138 -10.67 37.21 10.61
CA TRP A 138 -11.91 36.70 10.00
C TRP A 138 -11.91 36.81 8.48
N THR A 139 -11.25 37.83 7.94
CA THR A 139 -11.03 37.97 6.50
C THR A 139 -10.11 36.86 5.98
N ALA A 140 -9.00 36.59 6.67
CA ALA A 140 -8.09 35.50 6.32
C ALA A 140 -8.77 34.12 6.37
N LEU A 141 -9.57 33.86 7.41
CA LEU A 141 -10.37 32.64 7.50
C LEU A 141 -11.35 32.48 6.33
N ARG A 142 -12.04 33.56 5.97
CA ARG A 142 -12.97 33.54 4.83
C ARG A 142 -12.25 33.19 3.52
N ILE A 143 -11.13 33.86 3.25
CA ILE A 143 -10.30 33.61 2.06
C ILE A 143 -9.83 32.15 2.05
N PHE A 144 -9.36 31.63 3.18
CA PHE A 144 -8.95 30.23 3.30
C PHE A 144 -10.09 29.26 2.99
N GLY A 145 -11.26 29.47 3.59
CA GLY A 145 -12.46 28.67 3.33
C GLY A 145 -12.85 28.68 1.86
N TYR A 146 -12.89 29.86 1.25
CA TYR A 146 -13.21 30.07 -0.16
C TYR A 146 -12.25 29.35 -1.09
N VAL A 147 -10.94 29.41 -0.83
CA VAL A 147 -9.91 28.76 -1.65
C VAL A 147 -10.02 27.23 -1.57
N ILE A 148 -10.16 26.66 -0.37
CA ILE A 148 -10.20 25.21 -0.19
C ILE A 148 -11.49 24.60 -0.74
N SER A 149 -12.59 25.36 -0.71
CA SER A 149 -13.86 24.93 -1.28
C SER A 149 -13.99 25.19 -2.77
N VAL A 150 -12.94 25.67 -3.45
CA VAL A 150 -12.99 26.06 -4.87
C VAL A 150 -14.14 27.06 -5.14
N GLY A 151 -14.33 28.00 -4.22
CA GLY A 151 -15.30 29.07 -4.31
C GLY A 151 -16.70 28.78 -3.76
N GLU A 152 -16.97 27.57 -3.24
CA GLU A 152 -18.30 27.20 -2.74
C GLU A 152 -18.64 27.72 -1.32
N ILE A 153 -17.65 28.01 -0.48
CA ILE A 153 -17.82 28.44 0.92
C ILE A 153 -17.46 29.92 1.05
N ASP A 154 -18.43 30.76 1.39
CA ASP A 154 -18.22 32.18 1.73
C ASP A 154 -18.55 32.53 3.20
N ASN A 155 -18.89 31.52 4.01
CA ASN A 155 -19.23 31.72 5.42
C ASN A 155 -18.03 31.54 6.36
N GLN A 156 -17.69 32.61 7.08
CA GLN A 156 -16.59 32.66 8.06
C GLN A 156 -16.68 31.60 9.17
N GLN A 157 -17.89 31.32 9.68
CA GLN A 157 -18.08 30.32 10.74
C GLN A 157 -17.82 28.90 10.23
N PHE A 158 -18.18 28.64 8.98
CA PHE A 158 -17.95 27.36 8.32
C PHE A 158 -16.46 27.16 7.99
N ALA A 159 -15.77 28.23 7.58
CA ALA A 159 -14.32 28.21 7.38
C ALA A 159 -13.54 27.92 8.68
N LEU A 160 -13.96 28.52 9.82
CA LEU A 160 -13.40 28.21 11.13
C LEU A 160 -13.56 26.71 11.46
N TRP A 161 -14.77 26.17 11.31
CA TRP A 161 -15.04 24.75 11.57
C TRP A 161 -14.16 23.83 10.73
N PHE A 162 -13.96 24.15 9.44
CA PHE A 162 -13.05 23.39 8.58
C PHE A 162 -11.61 23.38 9.08
N ILE A 163 -11.06 24.54 9.47
CA ILE A 163 -9.71 24.60 10.05
C ILE A 163 -9.61 23.76 11.30
N LEU A 164 -10.61 23.82 12.20
CA LEU A 164 -10.61 23.03 13.43
C LEU A 164 -10.60 21.53 13.13
N ILE A 165 -11.37 21.05 12.14
CA ILE A 165 -11.35 19.65 11.72
C ILE A 165 -9.99 19.25 11.14
N ILE A 166 -9.47 20.03 10.20
CA ILE A 166 -8.21 19.71 9.53
C ILE A 166 -7.07 19.66 10.56
N THR A 167 -6.96 20.72 11.38
CA THR A 167 -5.87 20.85 12.35
C THR A 167 -5.98 19.84 13.50
N SER A 168 -7.20 19.55 14.00
CA SER A 168 -7.39 18.51 14.99
C SER A 168 -7.07 17.12 14.44
N SER A 169 -7.46 16.82 13.19
CA SER A 169 -7.17 15.54 12.54
C SER A 169 -5.67 15.33 12.32
N ILE A 170 -4.97 16.34 11.80
CA ILE A 170 -3.51 16.29 11.63
C ILE A 170 -2.82 16.10 12.98
N THR A 171 -3.22 16.87 14.00
CA THR A 171 -2.63 16.78 15.34
C THR A 171 -2.88 15.41 15.99
N TRP A 172 -4.08 14.85 15.78
CA TRP A 172 -4.42 13.51 16.25
C TRP A 172 -3.53 12.46 15.62
N VAL A 173 -3.43 12.43 14.28
CA VAL A 173 -2.60 11.47 13.54
C VAL A 173 -1.14 11.59 13.94
N TRP A 174 -0.61 12.81 14.06
CA TRP A 174 0.78 13.05 14.46
C TRP A 174 1.07 12.52 15.88
N LEU A 175 0.20 12.81 16.85
CA LEU A 175 0.37 12.33 18.22
C LEU A 175 0.16 10.82 18.35
N ASP A 176 -0.79 10.25 17.61
CA ASP A 176 -1.03 8.81 17.59
C ASP A 176 0.18 8.05 17.02
N TYR A 177 0.71 8.51 15.88
CA TYR A 177 1.90 7.92 15.27
C TYR A 177 3.12 7.95 16.21
N ARG A 178 3.25 9.03 17.00
CA ARG A 178 4.31 9.17 18.00
C ARG A 178 4.08 8.29 19.22
N ALA A 179 2.86 8.21 19.74
CA ALA A 179 2.53 7.32 20.87
C ALA A 179 2.71 5.85 20.50
N ASN A 180 2.39 5.49 19.26
CA ASN A 180 2.42 4.12 18.73
C ASN A 180 3.69 3.79 17.95
N TRP A 181 4.79 4.54 18.13
CA TRP A 181 6.03 4.34 17.36
C TRP A 181 6.57 2.90 17.48
N ARG A 182 6.45 2.28 18.67
CA ARG A 182 6.84 0.89 18.91
C ARG A 182 6.05 -0.08 18.06
N LYS A 183 4.74 0.15 17.90
CA LYS A 183 3.86 -0.70 17.08
C LYS A 183 4.33 -0.70 15.63
N HIS A 184 4.47 0.49 15.04
CA HIS A 184 4.92 0.65 13.65
C HIS A 184 6.31 0.08 13.41
N LEU A 185 7.25 0.31 14.34
CA LEU A 185 8.60 -0.24 14.21
C LEU A 185 8.61 -1.76 14.39
N SER A 186 7.80 -2.31 15.29
CA SER A 186 7.66 -3.77 15.47
C SER A 186 7.04 -4.44 14.24
N ASP A 187 6.02 -3.81 13.63
CA ASP A 187 5.41 -4.29 12.39
C ASP A 187 6.46 -4.35 11.27
N LYS A 188 7.32 -3.32 11.19
CA LYS A 188 8.41 -3.26 10.21
C LYS A 188 9.49 -4.32 10.47
N ILE A 189 9.98 -4.44 11.71
CA ILE A 189 10.97 -5.46 12.09
C ILE A 189 10.44 -6.86 11.76
N PHE A 190 9.19 -7.14 12.11
CA PHE A 190 8.59 -8.44 11.83
C PHE A 190 8.44 -8.72 10.34
N LEU A 191 8.09 -7.71 9.53
CA LEU A 191 8.09 -7.86 8.07
C LEU A 191 9.50 -8.16 7.55
N CYS A 192 10.52 -7.40 7.96
CA CYS A 192 11.90 -7.65 7.55
C CYS A 192 12.37 -9.06 7.93
N ASP A 193 12.07 -9.51 9.15
CA ASP A 193 12.35 -10.87 9.61
C ASP A 193 11.69 -11.93 8.71
N ALA A 194 10.41 -11.77 8.40
CA ALA A 194 9.69 -12.68 7.51
C ALA A 194 10.30 -12.70 6.11
N LEU A 195 10.79 -11.57 5.61
CA LEU A 195 11.47 -11.50 4.32
C LEU A 195 12.81 -12.24 4.37
N PHE A 196 13.66 -11.96 5.36
CA PHE A 196 14.98 -12.59 5.51
C PHE A 196 14.88 -14.11 5.67
N ASN A 197 13.94 -14.58 6.50
CA ASN A 197 13.66 -16.00 6.69
C ASN A 197 13.27 -16.71 5.39
N ASN A 198 12.76 -15.99 4.39
CA ASN A 198 12.32 -16.57 3.12
C ASN A 198 13.21 -16.13 1.94
N GLY A 199 14.43 -15.63 2.20
CA GLY A 199 15.37 -15.21 1.16
C GLY A 199 14.85 -14.08 0.29
N LEU A 200 13.97 -13.24 0.83
CA LEU A 200 13.39 -12.10 0.14
C LEU A 200 14.10 -10.80 0.54
N THR A 201 14.30 -9.92 -0.44
CA THR A 201 14.82 -8.57 -0.23
C THR A 201 13.84 -7.54 -0.74
N GLN A 202 13.64 -6.47 0.02
CA GLN A 202 12.83 -5.35 -0.46
C GLN A 202 13.56 -4.62 -1.57
N SER A 203 12.93 -4.48 -2.73
CA SER A 203 13.49 -3.76 -3.87
C SER A 203 12.59 -2.60 -4.29
N LYS A 204 13.19 -1.58 -4.89
CA LYS A 204 12.41 -0.54 -5.59
C LYS A 204 12.07 -1.10 -6.98
N PRO A 205 10.84 -0.88 -7.49
CA PRO A 205 10.49 -1.33 -8.82
C PRO A 205 11.46 -0.79 -9.87
N ALA A 206 12.08 -1.71 -10.61
CA ALA A 206 12.85 -1.39 -11.79
C ALA A 206 11.95 -0.71 -12.85
N PRO A 207 12.50 0.03 -13.83
CA PRO A 207 11.68 0.70 -14.85
C PRO A 207 10.65 -0.20 -15.53
N GLU A 208 11.00 -1.45 -15.80
CA GLU A 208 10.16 -2.49 -16.40
C GLU A 208 9.06 -3.02 -15.46
N ASP A 209 9.21 -2.86 -14.14
CA ASP A 209 8.24 -3.29 -13.13
C ASP A 209 7.45 -2.12 -12.55
N LYS A 210 7.62 -0.91 -13.09
CA LYS A 210 6.71 0.19 -12.79
C LYS A 210 5.35 -0.10 -13.41
N LEU A 211 4.30 0.38 -12.74
CA LEU A 211 2.92 0.18 -13.16
C LEU A 211 2.69 0.52 -14.64
N ASP A 212 3.25 1.61 -15.15
CA ASP A 212 3.09 2.02 -16.56
C ASP A 212 3.70 1.03 -17.56
N ALA A 213 4.78 0.33 -17.19
CA ALA A 213 5.38 -0.72 -17.99
C ALA A 213 4.58 -2.03 -17.87
N LEU A 214 4.23 -2.41 -16.63
CA LEU A 214 3.46 -3.61 -16.33
C LEU A 214 2.06 -3.59 -16.98
N VAL A 215 1.38 -2.44 -17.04
CA VAL A 215 0.09 -2.28 -17.73
C VAL A 215 0.20 -2.52 -19.24
N LYS A 216 1.35 -2.19 -19.85
CA LYS A 216 1.58 -2.45 -21.27
C LYS A 216 1.83 -3.93 -21.51
N GLN A 217 2.59 -4.56 -20.63
CA GLN A 217 3.03 -5.95 -20.75
C GLN A 217 1.95 -6.96 -20.39
N PHE A 218 1.26 -6.76 -19.27
CA PHE A 218 0.32 -7.72 -18.72
C PHE A 218 -1.09 -7.12 -18.62
N ALA A 219 -2.08 -7.97 -18.88
CA ALA A 219 -3.48 -7.63 -18.73
C ALA A 219 -3.91 -7.54 -17.26
N GLU A 220 -3.25 -8.28 -16.35
CA GLU A 220 -3.52 -8.24 -14.89
C GLU A 220 -3.52 -6.82 -14.32
N PHE A 221 -2.57 -5.96 -14.71
CA PHE A 221 -2.46 -4.59 -14.17
C PHE A 221 -3.44 -3.60 -14.81
N ARG A 222 -4.24 -4.05 -15.80
CA ARG A 222 -5.33 -3.27 -16.40
C ARG A 222 -6.63 -3.37 -15.60
N ARG A 223 -6.66 -4.13 -14.49
CA ARG A 223 -7.81 -4.23 -13.59
C ARG A 223 -8.16 -2.87 -12.98
N GLY A 224 -9.46 -2.69 -12.73
CA GLY A 224 -9.99 -1.46 -12.14
C GLY A 224 -10.32 -0.35 -13.12
N SER A 225 -11.01 0.68 -12.62
CA SER A 225 -11.41 1.87 -13.38
C SER A 225 -11.04 3.18 -12.68
N GLY A 226 -10.34 3.10 -11.55
CA GLY A 226 -9.85 4.26 -10.80
C GLY A 226 -8.34 4.21 -10.58
N THR A 227 -7.92 4.62 -9.38
CA THR A 227 -6.53 4.60 -8.92
C THR A 227 -5.98 3.17 -8.89
N ARG A 228 -4.70 3.05 -9.21
CA ARG A 228 -3.93 1.82 -9.33
C ARG A 228 -2.52 2.09 -8.82
N ASP A 229 -1.96 1.20 -8.01
CA ASP A 229 -0.58 1.32 -7.53
C ASP A 229 0.04 -0.04 -7.17
N ILE A 230 1.36 -0.13 -7.26
CA ILE A 230 2.15 -1.25 -6.74
C ILE A 230 2.66 -0.85 -5.36
N GLU A 231 1.93 -1.27 -4.33
CA GLU A 231 2.20 -0.88 -2.94
C GLU A 231 3.50 -1.49 -2.41
N GLN A 232 3.81 -2.72 -2.83
CA GLN A 232 5.00 -3.46 -2.36
C GLN A 232 5.59 -4.31 -3.47
N MET A 233 6.93 -4.41 -3.46
CA MET A 233 7.70 -5.29 -4.32
C MET A 233 8.89 -5.88 -3.56
N PHE A 234 9.10 -7.18 -3.71
CA PHE A 234 10.20 -7.93 -3.10
C PHE A 234 10.83 -8.86 -4.12
N GLU A 235 12.13 -9.04 -4.06
CA GLU A 235 12.89 -9.93 -4.93
C GLU A 235 13.34 -11.17 -4.16
N GLY A 236 13.39 -12.31 -4.84
CA GLY A 236 13.90 -13.55 -4.30
C GLY A 236 14.43 -14.47 -5.39
N GLN A 237 15.11 -15.52 -4.95
CA GLN A 237 15.62 -16.58 -5.80
C GLN A 237 15.07 -17.91 -5.30
N TYR A 238 14.49 -18.69 -6.21
CA TYR A 238 14.01 -20.04 -5.94
C TYR A 238 14.99 -21.06 -6.49
N GLN A 239 15.29 -22.08 -5.69
CA GLN A 239 16.15 -23.21 -6.04
C GLN A 239 15.34 -24.50 -5.87
N GLY A 240 14.70 -24.95 -6.95
CA GLY A 240 14.01 -26.25 -7.00
C GLY A 240 14.94 -27.38 -7.43
N GLU A 241 14.38 -28.59 -7.46
CA GLU A 241 15.10 -29.81 -7.89
C GLU A 241 15.53 -29.78 -9.36
N GLN A 242 14.74 -29.14 -10.22
CA GLN A 242 14.96 -29.11 -11.68
C GLN A 242 15.16 -27.71 -12.25
N HIS A 243 14.48 -26.72 -11.68
CA HIS A 243 14.54 -25.34 -12.16
C HIS A 243 14.91 -24.40 -11.02
N SER A 244 15.65 -23.38 -11.37
CA SER A 244 16.02 -22.27 -10.50
C SER A 244 15.67 -20.98 -11.23
N PHE A 245 15.06 -20.04 -10.53
CA PHE A 245 14.60 -18.80 -11.15
C PHE A 245 14.59 -17.66 -10.14
N ASN A 246 14.83 -16.46 -10.66
CA ASN A 246 14.62 -15.22 -9.92
C ASN A 246 13.15 -14.83 -10.07
N TYR A 247 12.57 -14.27 -9.00
CA TYR A 247 11.19 -13.82 -9.02
C TYR A 247 11.02 -12.51 -8.25
N LYS A 248 9.95 -11.79 -8.61
CA LYS A 248 9.51 -10.57 -7.94
C LYS A 248 8.11 -10.79 -7.38
N LEU A 249 7.97 -10.76 -6.06
CA LEU A 249 6.70 -10.76 -5.35
C LEU A 249 6.14 -9.34 -5.35
N TYR A 250 4.85 -9.16 -5.65
CA TYR A 250 4.22 -7.84 -5.66
C TYR A 250 2.86 -7.83 -4.94
N HIS A 251 2.48 -6.64 -4.47
CA HIS A 251 1.12 -6.29 -4.02
C HIS A 251 0.60 -5.13 -4.88
N PHE A 252 -0.41 -5.43 -5.68
CA PHE A 252 -1.08 -4.49 -6.56
C PHE A 252 -2.43 -4.09 -5.97
N GLN A 253 -2.65 -2.79 -5.80
CA GLN A 253 -3.91 -2.24 -5.31
C GLN A 253 -4.62 -1.47 -6.43
N TYR A 254 -5.93 -1.66 -6.57
CA TYR A 254 -6.74 -0.93 -7.54
C TYR A 254 -8.14 -0.58 -7.02
N THR A 255 -8.79 0.39 -7.66
CA THR A 255 -10.17 0.75 -7.35
C THR A 255 -11.14 0.45 -8.49
N VAL A 256 -12.31 -0.07 -8.13
CA VAL A 256 -13.43 -0.32 -9.05
C VAL A 256 -14.56 0.65 -8.74
N LYS A 257 -15.03 1.36 -9.78
CA LYS A 257 -16.24 2.19 -9.69
C LYS A 257 -17.46 1.32 -9.98
N ARG A 258 -18.39 1.21 -9.02
CA ARG A 258 -19.69 0.53 -9.20
C ARG A 258 -20.83 1.51 -8.99
N THR A 259 -21.83 1.43 -9.85
CA THR A 259 -23.06 2.22 -9.72
C THR A 259 -24.10 1.37 -9.00
N GLN A 260 -24.48 1.77 -7.78
CA GLN A 260 -25.57 1.14 -7.03
C GLN A 260 -26.84 1.98 -7.18
N THR A 261 -27.92 1.34 -7.63
CA THR A 261 -29.24 1.96 -7.70
C THR A 261 -30.09 1.39 -6.57
N SER A 262 -30.54 2.24 -5.65
CA SER A 262 -31.45 1.86 -4.57
C SER A 262 -32.81 2.55 -4.77
N SER A 263 -33.91 1.82 -4.56
CA SER A 263 -35.24 2.42 -4.54
C SER A 263 -35.38 3.32 -3.29
N ASP A 264 -35.97 4.49 -3.46
CA ASP A 264 -36.21 5.44 -2.36
C ASP A 264 -37.53 5.18 -1.60
N GLY A 265 -38.23 4.09 -1.92
CA GLY A 265 -39.51 3.73 -1.29
C GLY A 265 -40.72 4.54 -1.74
N ASN A 266 -40.53 5.60 -2.54
CA ASN A 266 -41.59 6.49 -3.06
C ASN A 266 -41.76 6.39 -4.60
N GLY A 267 -41.26 5.31 -5.21
CA GLY A 267 -41.33 5.08 -6.65
C GLY A 267 -40.19 5.71 -7.45
N GLY A 268 -39.19 6.31 -6.81
CA GLY A 268 -37.97 6.81 -7.41
C GLY A 268 -36.78 5.86 -7.22
N TYR A 269 -35.73 6.11 -8.00
CA TYR A 269 -34.45 5.39 -7.93
C TYR A 269 -33.34 6.39 -7.62
N LYS A 270 -32.53 6.08 -6.60
CA LYS A 270 -31.33 6.85 -6.26
C LYS A 270 -30.10 6.08 -6.71
N THR A 271 -29.31 6.71 -7.57
CA THR A 271 -28.07 6.15 -8.10
C THR A 271 -26.88 6.71 -7.34
N LYS A 272 -26.06 5.84 -6.74
CA LYS A 272 -24.82 6.21 -6.04
C LYS A 272 -23.63 5.51 -6.69
N THR A 273 -22.59 6.28 -7.01
CA THR A 273 -21.30 5.72 -7.41
C THR A 273 -20.51 5.35 -6.15
N VAL A 274 -20.10 4.09 -6.05
CA VAL A 274 -19.31 3.53 -4.95
C VAL A 274 -17.93 3.16 -5.50
N HIS A 275 -16.90 3.55 -4.77
CA HIS A 275 -15.51 3.18 -5.06
C HIS A 275 -15.11 2.04 -4.12
N GLU A 276 -14.73 0.90 -4.69
CA GLU A 276 -14.32 -0.30 -3.95
C GLU A 276 -12.82 -0.52 -4.15
N HIS A 277 -12.06 -0.62 -3.06
CA HIS A 277 -10.64 -0.96 -3.09
C HIS A 277 -10.46 -2.47 -3.16
N ARG A 278 -9.56 -2.92 -4.04
CA ARG A 278 -9.23 -4.32 -4.25
C ARG A 278 -7.73 -4.52 -4.31
N ASP A 279 -7.31 -5.72 -3.94
CA ASP A 279 -5.91 -6.11 -3.83
C ASP A 279 -5.65 -7.38 -4.62
N ARG A 280 -4.51 -7.42 -5.31
CA ARG A 280 -3.97 -8.61 -5.99
C ARG A 280 -2.53 -8.81 -5.54
N TYR A 281 -2.18 -10.05 -5.26
CA TYR A 281 -0.86 -10.46 -4.82
C TYR A 281 -0.34 -11.51 -5.79
N GLY A 282 0.92 -11.38 -6.19
CA GLY A 282 1.43 -12.23 -7.24
C GLY A 282 2.94 -12.24 -7.38
N MET A 283 3.41 -13.00 -8.35
CA MET A 283 4.82 -13.14 -8.70
C MET A 283 5.04 -12.84 -10.18
N LEU A 284 6.14 -12.15 -10.46
CA LEU A 284 6.68 -11.91 -11.80
C LEU A 284 8.00 -12.65 -11.95
N LEU A 285 8.21 -13.34 -13.07
CA LEU A 285 9.46 -14.01 -13.40
C LEU A 285 9.59 -14.22 -14.92
N ASP A 286 10.77 -14.59 -15.37
CA ASP A 286 10.97 -15.04 -16.75
C ASP A 286 10.52 -16.51 -16.90
N PHE A 287 9.79 -16.81 -17.97
CA PHE A 287 9.24 -18.13 -18.25
C PHE A 287 9.53 -18.54 -19.71
N PRO A 288 10.64 -19.26 -19.96
CA PRO A 288 11.14 -19.48 -21.32
C PRO A 288 10.38 -20.56 -22.11
N PHE A 289 9.40 -21.24 -21.50
CA PHE A 289 8.78 -22.42 -22.09
C PHE A 289 7.50 -22.15 -22.88
N ALA A 290 6.86 -21.01 -22.66
CA ALA A 290 5.67 -20.60 -23.39
C ALA A 290 5.60 -19.07 -23.47
N ASN A 291 4.72 -18.55 -24.32
CA ASN A 291 4.45 -17.13 -24.42
C ASN A 291 3.03 -16.89 -24.93
N GLY A 292 2.54 -15.67 -24.78
CA GLY A 292 1.28 -15.24 -25.37
C GLY A 292 0.04 -15.99 -24.88
N LEU A 293 -0.03 -16.31 -23.58
CA LEU A 293 -1.13 -17.06 -22.97
C LEU A 293 -1.68 -16.36 -21.73
N CYS A 294 -3.00 -16.31 -21.58
CA CYS A 294 -3.68 -15.73 -20.43
C CYS A 294 -4.78 -16.67 -19.94
N LEU A 295 -4.68 -17.10 -18.68
CA LEU A 295 -5.68 -17.89 -17.96
C LEU A 295 -6.22 -17.05 -16.81
N ASP A 296 -7.47 -16.64 -16.88
CA ASP A 296 -8.13 -15.83 -15.84
C ASP A 296 -9.25 -16.63 -15.18
N ALA A 297 -9.18 -16.80 -13.86
CA ALA A 297 -10.23 -17.45 -13.07
C ALA A 297 -11.30 -16.47 -12.54
N GLU A 298 -11.15 -15.16 -12.75
CA GLU A 298 -12.11 -14.16 -12.27
C GLU A 298 -13.01 -13.59 -13.39
N ASP A 299 -12.56 -13.67 -14.65
CA ASP A 299 -13.23 -13.11 -15.83
C ASP A 299 -13.53 -11.60 -15.71
N GLU A 300 -12.70 -10.87 -14.95
CA GLU A 300 -12.80 -9.41 -14.77
C GLU A 300 -11.87 -8.64 -15.70
N VAL A 301 -10.84 -9.28 -16.25
CA VAL A 301 -9.86 -8.61 -17.09
C VAL A 301 -10.42 -8.42 -18.50
N LYS A 302 -10.50 -7.16 -18.94
CA LYS A 302 -10.89 -6.84 -20.31
C LYS A 302 -9.74 -7.14 -21.27
N LEU A 303 -9.79 -8.34 -21.86
CA LEU A 303 -8.82 -8.78 -22.86
C LEU A 303 -9.18 -8.34 -24.30
N LYS A 304 -10.35 -7.71 -24.49
CA LYS A 304 -10.77 -7.18 -25.80
C LYS A 304 -9.81 -6.08 -26.27
N GLY A 305 -9.20 -6.28 -27.43
CA GLY A 305 -8.17 -5.38 -27.99
C GLY A 305 -6.77 -5.59 -27.40
N SER A 306 -6.57 -6.67 -26.64
CA SER A 306 -5.24 -7.13 -26.24
C SER A 306 -4.59 -8.00 -27.32
N VAL A 307 -3.36 -8.43 -27.05
CA VAL A 307 -2.61 -9.41 -27.86
C VAL A 307 -3.22 -10.82 -27.80
N TYR A 308 -4.03 -11.12 -26.79
CA TYR A 308 -4.72 -12.40 -26.64
C TYR A 308 -6.08 -12.33 -27.33
N GLN A 309 -6.16 -12.74 -28.59
CA GLN A 309 -7.38 -12.62 -29.40
C GLN A 309 -8.14 -13.94 -29.50
N GLU A 310 -7.44 -15.07 -29.36
CA GLU A 310 -8.00 -16.40 -29.58
C GLU A 310 -8.49 -16.99 -28.28
N LYS A 311 -9.79 -17.28 -28.21
CA LYS A 311 -10.37 -18.06 -27.10
C LYS A 311 -10.07 -19.54 -27.29
N TYR A 312 -9.73 -20.22 -26.20
CA TYR A 312 -9.46 -21.65 -26.19
C TYR A 312 -10.29 -22.33 -25.09
N GLN A 313 -10.76 -23.54 -25.38
CA GLN A 313 -11.43 -24.42 -24.42
C GLN A 313 -10.77 -25.78 -24.48
N THR A 314 -10.60 -26.39 -23.30
CA THR A 314 -10.07 -27.75 -23.17
C THR A 314 -11.20 -28.77 -23.22
N GLU A 315 -10.88 -30.07 -23.23
CA GLU A 315 -11.87 -31.14 -23.04
C GLU A 315 -12.33 -31.28 -21.57
N SER A 316 -11.68 -30.59 -20.61
CA SER A 316 -12.03 -30.65 -19.20
C SER A 316 -13.05 -29.58 -18.83
N ASN A 317 -14.30 -29.99 -18.61
CA ASN A 317 -15.37 -29.09 -18.14
C ASN A 317 -15.02 -28.44 -16.81
N ALA A 318 -14.46 -29.20 -15.86
CA ALA A 318 -14.08 -28.67 -14.55
C ALA A 318 -13.07 -27.52 -14.65
N PHE A 319 -12.13 -27.62 -15.60
CA PHE A 319 -11.18 -26.55 -15.88
C PHE A 319 -11.85 -25.36 -16.56
N ASN A 320 -12.66 -25.62 -17.59
CA ASN A 320 -13.35 -24.56 -18.34
C ASN A 320 -14.38 -23.81 -17.49
N ASP A 321 -14.90 -24.40 -16.41
CA ASP A 321 -15.80 -23.72 -15.47
C ASP A 321 -15.07 -22.67 -14.62
N ILE A 322 -13.77 -22.90 -14.38
CA ILE A 322 -12.93 -22.03 -13.55
C ILE A 322 -12.20 -21.01 -14.42
N TYR A 323 -11.44 -21.47 -15.42
CA TYR A 323 -10.54 -20.63 -16.19
C TYR A 323 -11.13 -20.23 -17.54
N ARG A 324 -10.95 -18.95 -17.89
CA ARG A 324 -11.07 -18.44 -19.24
C ARG A 324 -9.68 -18.39 -19.87
N VAL A 325 -9.48 -19.17 -20.93
CA VAL A 325 -8.20 -19.22 -21.65
C VAL A 325 -8.27 -18.35 -22.90
N GLN A 326 -7.31 -17.45 -23.03
CA GLN A 326 -7.06 -16.68 -24.23
C GLN A 326 -5.58 -16.73 -24.60
N ALA A 327 -5.29 -16.76 -25.89
CA ALA A 327 -3.93 -16.83 -26.40
C ALA A 327 -3.73 -15.95 -27.64
N CYS A 328 -2.46 -15.73 -28.02
CA CYS A 328 -2.12 -15.16 -29.31
C CYS A 328 -2.51 -16.11 -30.46
N ASP A 329 -2.36 -17.42 -30.26
CA ASP A 329 -2.80 -18.46 -31.17
C ASP A 329 -3.30 -19.71 -30.42
N LYS A 330 -4.24 -20.45 -31.01
CA LYS A 330 -4.84 -21.63 -30.37
C LYS A 330 -3.87 -22.80 -30.19
N LEU A 331 -2.85 -22.90 -31.05
CA LEU A 331 -1.91 -24.01 -31.01
C LEU A 331 -1.02 -23.91 -29.77
N THR A 332 -0.57 -22.70 -29.41
CA THR A 332 0.18 -22.42 -28.18
C THR A 332 -0.62 -22.80 -26.94
N ALA A 333 -1.90 -22.43 -26.88
CA ALA A 333 -2.78 -22.84 -25.78
C ALA A 333 -2.93 -24.37 -25.70
N ALA A 334 -3.14 -25.05 -26.84
CA ALA A 334 -3.28 -26.50 -26.89
C ALA A 334 -2.01 -27.25 -26.45
N ARG A 335 -0.83 -26.74 -26.81
CA ARG A 335 0.47 -27.31 -26.42
C ARG A 335 0.76 -27.14 -24.94
N PHE A 336 0.41 -25.98 -24.38
CA PHE A 336 0.62 -25.70 -22.97
C PHE A 336 -0.34 -26.52 -22.09
N LEU A 337 -1.63 -26.57 -22.47
CA LEU A 337 -2.71 -27.18 -21.67
C LEU A 337 -2.83 -28.68 -21.82
N THR A 338 -1.74 -29.39 -21.52
CA THR A 338 -1.76 -30.85 -21.38
C THR A 338 -2.62 -31.27 -20.16
N PRO A 339 -3.06 -32.54 -20.09
CA PRO A 339 -3.85 -33.02 -18.93
C PRO A 339 -3.16 -32.79 -17.58
N ALA A 340 -1.84 -32.98 -17.49
CA ALA A 340 -1.07 -32.72 -16.27
C ALA A 340 -1.02 -31.22 -15.91
N MET A 341 -0.91 -30.35 -16.91
CA MET A 341 -0.96 -28.90 -16.72
C MET A 341 -2.33 -28.46 -16.19
N ILE A 342 -3.40 -29.02 -16.75
CA ILE A 342 -4.77 -28.75 -16.31
C ILE A 342 -4.96 -29.11 -14.83
N GLU A 343 -4.51 -30.29 -14.40
CA GLU A 343 -4.61 -30.70 -12.99
C GLU A 343 -3.82 -29.77 -12.06
N THR A 344 -2.63 -29.32 -12.49
CA THR A 344 -1.80 -28.37 -11.71
C THR A 344 -2.50 -27.01 -11.56
N LEU A 345 -3.13 -26.50 -12.62
CA LEU A 345 -3.88 -25.25 -12.61
C LEU A 345 -5.17 -25.36 -11.77
N LEU A 346 -5.82 -26.51 -11.78
CA LEU A 346 -6.95 -26.80 -10.88
C LEU A 346 -6.51 -26.80 -9.41
N ASP A 347 -5.35 -27.38 -9.09
CA ASP A 347 -4.81 -27.34 -7.73
C ASP A 347 -4.39 -25.93 -7.31
N LEU A 348 -3.85 -25.12 -8.24
CA LEU A 348 -3.58 -23.70 -7.99
C LEU A 348 -4.86 -22.97 -7.55
N ASN A 349 -6.00 -23.19 -8.22
CA ASN A 349 -7.27 -22.58 -7.85
C ASN A 349 -7.85 -23.11 -6.52
N ARG A 350 -7.48 -24.33 -6.08
CA ARG A 350 -7.85 -24.82 -4.75
C ARG A 350 -7.07 -24.12 -3.63
N ASN A 351 -5.84 -23.68 -3.91
CA ASN A 351 -4.96 -23.05 -2.93
C ASN A 351 -5.05 -21.51 -2.93
N PHE A 352 -5.43 -20.89 -4.05
CA PHE A 352 -5.47 -19.45 -4.23
C PHE A 352 -6.82 -18.99 -4.80
N ILE A 353 -7.32 -17.86 -4.31
CA ILE A 353 -8.62 -17.31 -4.71
C ILE A 353 -8.46 -16.55 -6.02
N SER A 354 -9.22 -16.96 -7.04
CA SER A 354 -9.28 -16.31 -8.36
C SER A 354 -7.89 -16.12 -8.97
N PRO A 355 -7.10 -17.20 -9.11
CA PRO A 355 -5.77 -17.10 -9.69
C PRO A 355 -5.82 -16.67 -11.15
N MET A 356 -4.83 -15.92 -11.57
CA MET A 356 -4.56 -15.60 -12.96
C MET A 356 -3.15 -16.05 -13.28
N VAL A 357 -2.98 -16.71 -14.43
CA VAL A 357 -1.67 -17.12 -14.97
C VAL A 357 -1.56 -16.49 -16.34
N GLU A 358 -0.69 -15.49 -16.46
CA GLU A 358 -0.45 -14.76 -17.70
C GLU A 358 1.01 -14.87 -18.10
N ILE A 359 1.26 -15.44 -19.27
CA ILE A 359 2.57 -15.47 -19.91
C ILE A 359 2.53 -14.47 -21.06
N ALA A 360 3.20 -13.35 -20.87
CA ALA A 360 3.26 -12.28 -21.85
C ALA A 360 3.92 -12.77 -23.16
N PRO A 361 3.70 -12.07 -24.30
CA PRO A 361 4.31 -12.44 -25.58
C PRO A 361 5.85 -12.45 -25.56
N ASP A 362 6.46 -11.70 -24.65
CA ASP A 362 7.92 -11.65 -24.45
C ASP A 362 8.45 -12.74 -23.49
N GLY A 363 7.59 -13.66 -23.04
CA GLY A 363 7.97 -14.79 -22.20
C GLY A 363 8.10 -14.47 -20.71
N ARG A 364 7.68 -13.28 -20.24
CA ARG A 364 7.56 -13.05 -18.78
C ARG A 364 6.24 -13.61 -18.27
N LEU A 365 6.29 -14.29 -17.13
CA LEU A 365 5.15 -14.85 -16.42
C LEU A 365 4.72 -13.92 -15.28
N CYS A 366 3.41 -13.73 -15.18
CA CYS A 366 2.70 -13.12 -14.08
C CYS A 366 1.70 -14.13 -13.51
N ILE A 367 1.85 -14.51 -12.24
CA ILE A 367 0.81 -15.24 -11.50
C ILE A 367 0.26 -14.34 -10.42
N ALA A 368 -1.06 -14.12 -10.43
CA ALA A 368 -1.74 -13.22 -9.50
C ALA A 368 -2.91 -13.92 -8.82
N SER A 369 -3.25 -13.51 -7.60
CA SER A 369 -4.45 -13.96 -6.90
C SER A 369 -4.96 -12.90 -5.92
N THR A 370 -6.19 -13.05 -5.46
CA THR A 370 -6.74 -12.21 -4.38
C THR A 370 -6.25 -12.68 -2.99
N SER A 371 -5.58 -13.84 -2.93
CA SER A 371 -5.01 -14.37 -1.71
C SER A 371 -3.75 -13.62 -1.32
N LYS A 372 -3.79 -12.90 -0.19
CA LYS A 372 -2.60 -12.31 0.44
C LYS A 372 -1.47 -13.35 0.53
N LEU A 373 -0.28 -13.01 0.07
CA LEU A 373 0.88 -13.90 0.10
C LEU A 373 1.70 -13.74 1.39
N ILE A 374 1.79 -12.50 1.89
CA ILE A 374 2.41 -12.17 3.18
C ILE A 374 1.28 -11.93 4.20
N ILE A 375 1.06 -12.88 5.12
CA ILE A 375 -0.08 -12.85 6.07
C ILE A 375 0.37 -12.81 7.53
N GLU A 376 1.63 -13.09 7.80
CA GLU A 376 2.05 -13.39 9.15
C GLU A 376 1.81 -12.20 10.08
N LYS A 377 1.16 -12.50 11.22
CA LYS A 377 0.85 -11.51 12.25
C LYS A 377 1.74 -11.76 13.44
N ARG A 378 2.52 -10.75 13.81
CA ARG A 378 3.29 -10.78 15.04
C ARG A 378 2.39 -10.91 16.27
N LYS A 379 2.87 -11.62 17.28
CA LYS A 379 2.24 -11.82 18.59
C LYS A 379 2.75 -10.79 19.60
N HIS A 380 4.03 -10.44 19.53
CA HIS A 380 4.70 -9.55 20.47
C HIS A 380 5.18 -8.26 19.77
N SER A 381 5.78 -7.34 20.54
CA SER A 381 6.28 -6.05 20.04
C SER A 381 7.41 -5.53 20.91
N LEU A 382 8.04 -4.43 20.48
CA LEU A 382 9.01 -3.67 21.27
C LEU A 382 8.49 -3.14 22.62
N ALA A 383 7.18 -3.23 22.91
CA ALA A 383 6.66 -2.99 24.26
C ALA A 383 7.03 -4.12 25.25
N LYS A 384 7.31 -5.32 24.74
CA LYS A 384 7.82 -6.48 25.48
C LYS A 384 9.03 -7.06 24.75
N PRO A 385 10.21 -6.42 24.85
CA PRO A 385 11.38 -6.77 24.05
C PRO A 385 11.81 -8.23 24.18
N ASP A 386 11.71 -8.84 25.35
CA ASP A 386 12.13 -10.23 25.57
C ASP A 386 11.26 -11.25 24.83
N GLU A 387 9.94 -11.06 24.84
CA GLU A 387 9.00 -11.93 24.12
C GLU A 387 9.14 -11.72 22.60
N PHE A 388 9.32 -10.46 22.18
CA PHE A 388 9.49 -10.12 20.77
C PHE A 388 10.83 -10.60 20.21
N TYR A 389 11.91 -10.52 20.99
CA TYR A 389 13.20 -11.11 20.63
C TYR A 389 13.06 -12.61 20.35
N LYS A 390 12.38 -13.35 21.23
CA LYS A 390 12.18 -14.80 21.04
C LYS A 390 11.33 -15.12 19.81
N GLU A 391 10.37 -14.26 19.49
CA GLU A 391 9.56 -14.39 18.28
C GLU A 391 10.40 -14.17 17.03
N ILE A 392 11.17 -13.07 16.98
CA ILE A 392 12.04 -12.74 15.84
C ILE A 392 13.22 -13.68 15.70
N ALA A 393 13.76 -14.23 16.79
CA ALA A 393 14.82 -15.25 16.73
C ALA A 393 14.29 -16.62 16.25
N GLY A 394 12.97 -16.76 16.14
CA GLY A 394 12.36 -17.91 15.47
C GLY A 394 12.48 -17.81 13.94
N HIS A 395 11.85 -18.75 13.27
CA HIS A 395 11.77 -18.74 11.81
C HIS A 395 10.32 -18.49 11.37
N THR A 396 10.09 -17.36 10.71
CA THR A 396 8.78 -17.00 10.16
C THR A 396 8.67 -17.51 8.72
N GLU A 397 7.99 -18.64 8.52
CA GLU A 397 7.80 -19.24 7.18
C GLU A 397 6.63 -18.60 6.43
N LEU A 398 6.87 -18.10 5.21
CA LEU A 398 5.82 -17.57 4.33
C LEU A 398 5.18 -18.70 3.49
N LYS A 399 4.36 -19.52 4.14
CA LYS A 399 3.80 -20.75 3.56
C LYS A 399 3.10 -20.57 2.20
N ARG A 400 2.40 -19.44 1.99
CA ARG A 400 1.73 -19.17 0.71
C ARG A 400 2.68 -18.78 -0.40
N VAL A 401 3.77 -18.09 -0.07
CA VAL A 401 4.86 -17.80 -1.00
C VAL A 401 5.48 -19.13 -1.44
N GLN A 402 5.83 -20.02 -0.50
CA GLN A 402 6.40 -21.33 -0.81
C GLN A 402 5.47 -22.20 -1.66
N LYS A 403 4.18 -22.24 -1.35
CA LYS A 403 3.18 -22.93 -2.18
C LYS A 403 3.10 -22.39 -3.61
N LEU A 404 3.15 -21.07 -3.78
CA LEU A 404 3.09 -20.46 -5.10
C LEU A 404 4.37 -20.74 -5.90
N LEU A 405 5.53 -20.70 -5.26
CA LEU A 405 6.82 -21.07 -5.88
C LEU A 405 6.84 -22.53 -6.31
N ALA A 406 6.33 -23.44 -5.47
CA ALA A 406 6.19 -24.86 -5.82
C ALA A 406 5.25 -25.06 -7.02
N ALA A 407 4.13 -24.34 -7.06
CA ALA A 407 3.23 -24.36 -8.21
C ALA A 407 3.94 -23.85 -9.49
N ILE A 408 4.67 -22.74 -9.42
CA ILE A 408 5.45 -22.21 -10.56
C ILE A 408 6.50 -23.20 -11.03
N HIS A 409 7.23 -23.83 -10.11
CA HIS A 409 8.22 -24.85 -10.42
C HIS A 409 7.59 -26.03 -11.16
N GLU A 410 6.41 -26.48 -10.72
CA GLU A 410 5.68 -27.55 -11.41
C GLU A 410 5.18 -27.13 -12.80
N LEU A 411 4.71 -25.88 -12.96
CA LEU A 411 4.37 -25.33 -14.28
C LEU A 411 5.58 -25.33 -15.22
N MET A 412 6.77 -24.97 -14.73
CA MET A 412 8.01 -24.99 -15.51
C MET A 412 8.36 -26.43 -15.91
N ARG A 413 8.35 -27.37 -14.95
CA ARG A 413 8.66 -28.79 -15.20
C ARG A 413 7.75 -29.43 -16.25
N LEU A 414 6.45 -29.17 -16.15
CA LEU A 414 5.47 -29.70 -17.09
C LEU A 414 5.60 -29.05 -18.47
N SER A 415 6.09 -27.81 -18.55
CA SER A 415 6.24 -27.10 -19.81
C SER A 415 7.54 -27.44 -20.54
N ASP A 416 8.65 -27.64 -19.83
CA ASP A 416 9.96 -28.00 -20.42
C ASP A 416 9.85 -29.21 -21.37
N ASN A 417 9.14 -30.26 -20.91
CA ASN A 417 8.94 -31.48 -21.69
C ASN A 417 8.07 -31.31 -22.96
N ASN A 418 7.34 -30.20 -23.10
CA ASN A 418 6.36 -30.00 -24.18
C ASN A 418 6.87 -29.14 -25.35
N PHE A 419 8.00 -28.43 -25.18
CA PHE A 419 8.51 -27.48 -26.19
C PHE A 419 9.86 -27.85 -26.81
N VAL A 420 10.55 -28.90 -26.33
CA VAL A 420 11.85 -29.37 -26.86
C VAL A 420 11.76 -30.02 -28.26
N SER A 421 10.58 -30.42 -28.71
CA SER A 421 10.40 -31.24 -29.93
C SER A 421 10.56 -30.50 -31.26
N ASP A 422 10.53 -29.17 -31.29
CA ASP A 422 10.65 -28.40 -32.55
C ASP A 422 12.09 -28.00 -32.89
N ALA A 423 12.97 -27.87 -31.88
CA ALA A 423 14.39 -27.56 -32.12
C ALA A 423 15.09 -28.70 -32.88
N ASN A 424 14.77 -29.96 -32.56
CA ASN A 424 15.39 -31.12 -33.20
C ASN A 424 14.76 -31.48 -34.57
N LYS A 425 13.49 -31.15 -34.82
CA LYS A 425 12.86 -31.36 -36.14
C LYS A 425 13.39 -30.44 -37.23
N THR A 426 13.81 -29.23 -36.86
CA THR A 426 14.38 -28.25 -37.80
C THR A 426 15.80 -28.64 -38.23
N THR A 427 16.55 -29.34 -37.37
CA THR A 427 17.89 -29.84 -37.70
C THR A 427 17.85 -31.11 -38.57
N ASP A 428 16.92 -32.04 -38.34
CA ASP A 428 16.81 -33.28 -39.13
C ASP A 428 16.25 -33.06 -40.55
N SER A 429 15.31 -32.11 -40.72
CA SER A 429 14.77 -31.78 -42.04
C SER A 429 15.76 -31.05 -42.95
N THR A 430 16.74 -30.35 -42.36
CA THR A 430 17.81 -29.71 -43.12
C THR A 430 18.88 -30.71 -43.58
N GLN A 431 19.16 -31.77 -42.78
CA GLN A 431 20.13 -32.80 -43.17
C GLN A 431 19.61 -33.84 -44.19
N LEU A 432 18.29 -34.04 -44.27
CA LEU A 432 17.69 -34.93 -45.27
C LEU A 432 17.65 -34.30 -46.67
N ASN A 433 17.44 -32.98 -46.79
CA ASN A 433 17.45 -32.28 -48.08
C ASN A 433 18.84 -32.17 -48.71
N ASP A 434 19.91 -32.06 -47.91
CA ASP A 434 21.28 -31.97 -48.44
C ASP A 434 21.85 -33.32 -48.91
N ARG A 435 21.22 -34.44 -48.52
CA ARG A 435 21.62 -35.79 -48.95
C ARG A 435 20.99 -36.21 -50.28
N GLU A 436 19.82 -35.70 -50.65
CA GLU A 436 19.17 -36.06 -51.93
C GLU A 436 19.68 -35.23 -53.12
N ILE A 437 20.30 -34.06 -52.89
CA ILE A 437 20.79 -33.18 -53.97
C ILE A 437 22.19 -33.61 -54.49
N ASN A 438 22.98 -34.36 -53.71
CA ASN A 438 24.37 -34.69 -54.07
C ASN A 438 24.59 -36.03 -54.81
N THR A 439 23.54 -36.75 -55.20
CA THR A 439 23.67 -38.04 -55.92
C THR A 439 23.55 -37.96 -57.44
N HIS A 440 23.40 -36.77 -58.04
CA HIS A 440 23.19 -36.63 -59.50
C HIS A 440 24.17 -35.73 -60.26
N ALA A 441 25.32 -35.38 -59.69
CA ALA A 441 26.36 -34.63 -60.42
C ALA A 441 27.75 -35.28 -60.25
N GLY A 442 28.03 -36.29 -61.08
CA GLY A 442 29.32 -36.97 -61.16
C GLY A 442 29.47 -37.71 -62.48
N LEU A 443 29.65 -36.95 -63.56
CA LEU A 443 30.22 -37.37 -64.85
C LEU A 443 31.33 -36.40 -65.22
#